data_AF-D7BE03-F1
#
_entry.id   AF-D7BE03-F1
#
_cell.length_a   1.000
_cell.length_b   1.000
_cell.length_c   1.000
_cell.angle_alpha   90.00
_cell.angle_beta   90.00
_cell.angle_gamma   90.00
#
_symmetry.space_group_name_H-M   'P 1'
#
loop_
_entity.id
_entity.type
_entity.pdbx_description
1 polymer ?
#
loop_
_entity_poly.entity_id
_entity_poly.type
_entity_poly.pdbx_seq_one_letter_code
_entity_poly.pdbx_strand_id
1 'polypeptide(L)' 'MRPKPVVLIVRLWQVEDKLRASVRPAHGGVTRYFKDMASLCAYLVEAQRVGAEVKPLDAQGLK' A
#
# COMPACT_ATOMS: atom_id res chain seq x y z
N MET A 1 15.60 -3.22 20.05
CA MET A 1 15.62 -2.07 19.11
C MET A 1 14.26 -1.40 19.16
N ARG A 2 14.17 -0.06 19.24
CA ARG A 2 12.87 0.62 19.14
C ARG A 2 12.35 0.48 17.69
N PRO A 3 11.09 0.09 17.46
CA PRO A 3 10.54 0.05 16.11
C PRO A 3 10.63 1.44 15.49
N LYS A 4 11.27 1.55 14.32
CA LYS A 4 11.34 2.82 13.59
C LYS A 4 9.95 3.10 13.02
N PRO A 5 9.38 4.29 13.23
CA PRO A 5 8.10 4.64 12.64
C PRO A 5 8.22 4.62 11.12
N VAL A 6 7.31 3.92 10.45
CA VAL A 6 7.24 3.89 8.99
C VAL A 6 6.20 4.92 8.56
N VAL A 7 6.64 5.90 7.79
CA VAL A 7 5.74 6.90 7.21
C VAL A 7 5.35 6.46 5.81
N LEU A 8 4.06 6.29 5.58
CA LEU A 8 3.47 5.94 4.29
C LEU A 8 2.73 7.16 3.72
N ILE A 9 2.96 7.45 2.45
CA ILE A 9 2.20 8.44 1.68
C ILE A 9 1.12 7.67 0.92
N VAL A 10 -0.14 7.92 1.26
CA VAL A 10 -1.31 7.37 0.58
C VAL A 10 -1.89 8.43 -0.34
N ARG A 11 -2.17 8.07 -1.59
CA ARG A 11 -2.92 8.91 -2.55
C ARG A 11 -4.19 8.18 -2.93
N LEU A 12 -5.31 8.90 -2.96
CA LEU A 12 -6.62 8.43 -3.39
C LEU A 12 -7.08 9.28 -4.57
N TRP A 13 -7.67 8.65 -5.58
CA TRP A 13 -8.28 9.36 -6.71
C TRP A 13 -9.41 8.53 -7.30
N GLN A 14 -10.32 9.17 -8.04
CA GLN A 14 -11.44 8.51 -8.70
C GLN A 14 -11.18 8.44 -10.21
N VAL A 15 -11.48 7.30 -10.82
CA VAL A 15 -11.43 7.07 -12.27
C VAL A 15 -12.67 6.29 -12.66
N GLU A 16 -13.51 6.83 -13.54
CA GLU A 16 -14.71 6.15 -14.05
C GLU A 16 -15.58 5.57 -12.90
N ASP A 17 -15.87 6.39 -11.89
CA ASP A 17 -16.61 6.01 -10.68
C ASP A 17 -15.99 4.90 -9.82
N LYS A 18 -14.72 4.56 -10.06
CA LYS A 18 -13.95 3.62 -9.25
C LYS A 18 -12.88 4.36 -8.47
N LEU A 19 -12.83 4.12 -7.16
CA LEU A 19 -11.75 4.61 -6.31
C LEU A 19 -10.47 3.84 -6.61
N ARG A 20 -9.38 4.57 -6.80
CA ARG A 20 -8.02 4.05 -6.94
C ARG A 20 -7.16 4.60 -5.82
N ALA A 21 -6.13 3.86 -5.46
CA ALA A 21 -5.16 4.32 -4.49
C ALA A 21 -3.74 3.96 -4.86
N SER A 22 -2.79 4.67 -4.28
CA SER A 22 -1.40 4.24 -4.24
C SER A 22 -0.79 4.49 -2.87
N VAL A 23 0.16 3.64 -2.48
CA VAL A 23 0.96 3.80 -1.28
C VAL A 23 2.44 3.80 -1.62
N ARG A 24 3.18 4.74 -1.04
CA ARG A 24 4.64 4.89 -1.18
C ARG A 24 5.28 5.17 0.18
N PRO A 25 6.42 4.55 0.55
CA PRO A 25 7.18 4.97 1.72
C PRO A 25 7.72 6.39 1.58
N ALA A 26 7.59 7.22 2.61
CA ALA A 26 8.04 8.62 2.55
C ALA A 26 9.55 8.79 2.34
N HIS A 27 10.33 7.79 2.75
CA HIS A 27 11.80 7.78 2.68
C HIS A 27 12.32 7.27 1.32
N GLY A 28 11.44 7.09 0.33
CA GLY A 28 11.76 6.45 -0.94
C GLY A 28 11.45 4.94 -0.91
N GLY A 29 11.14 4.39 -2.09
CA GLY A 29 10.76 2.98 -2.24
C GLY A 29 9.70 2.77 -3.32
N VAL A 30 9.29 1.51 -3.46
CA VAL A 30 8.31 1.09 -4.47
C VAL A 30 6.94 1.70 -4.17
N THR A 31 6.33 2.28 -5.20
CA THR A 31 4.92 2.71 -5.14
C THR A 31 4.02 1.52 -5.48
N ARG A 32 3.07 1.21 -4.61
CA ARG A 32 2.05 0.18 -4.84
C ARG A 32 0.75 0.83 -5.24
N TYR A 33 0.05 0.23 -6.20
CA TYR A 33 -1.24 0.70 -6.69
C TYR A 33 -2.34 -0.27 -6.29
N PHE A 34 -3.51 0.26 -5.97
CA PHE A 34 -4.67 -0.49 -5.48
C PHE A 34 -5.88 -0.13 -6.33
N LYS A 35 -6.63 -1.17 -6.71
CA LYS A 35 -7.79 -1.05 -7.60
C LYS A 35 -9.06 -0.65 -6.87
N ASP A 36 -9.09 -0.78 -5.54
CA ASP A 36 -10.24 -0.54 -4.67
C ASP A 36 -9.79 -0.25 -3.22
N MET A 37 -10.73 0.20 -2.39
CA MET A 37 -10.45 0.52 -0.98
C MET A 37 -10.17 -0.73 -0.13
N ALA A 38 -10.80 -1.86 -0.44
CA ALA A 38 -10.66 -3.08 0.35
C ALA A 38 -9.22 -3.60 0.31
N SER A 39 -8.61 -3.64 -0.88
CA SER A 39 -7.21 -4.03 -1.07
C SER A 39 -6.23 -3.07 -0.41
N LEU A 40 -6.50 -1.75 -0.42
CA LEU A 40 -5.70 -0.77 0.32
C LEU A 40 -5.75 -1.05 1.83
N CYS A 41 -6.95 -1.21 2.41
CA CYS A 41 -7.12 -1.47 3.84
C CYS A 41 -6.42 -2.77 4.27
N ALA A 42 -6.56 -3.84 3.49
CA ALA A 42 -5.89 -5.11 3.75
C ALA A 42 -4.35 -4.95 3.78
N TYR A 43 -3.80 -4.18 2.84
CA TYR A 43 -2.38 -3.88 2.82
C TYR A 43 -1.90 -3.08 4.05
N LEU A 44 -2.67 -2.07 4.48
CA LEU A 44 -2.30 -1.25 5.64
C LEU A 44 -2.33 -2.05 6.95
N VAL A 45 -3.31 -2.95 7.11
CA VAL A 45 -3.38 -3.88 8.25
C VAL A 45 -2.16 -4.79 8.27
N GLU A 46 -1.80 -5.37 7.12
CA GLU A 46 -0.60 -6.22 7.06
C GLU A 46 0.68 -5.42 7.30
N ALA A 47 0.79 -4.20 6.75
CA ALA A 47 1.93 -3.33 6.96
C ALA A 47 2.14 -2.96 8.44
N GLN A 48 1.04 -2.83 9.20
CA GLN A 48 1.07 -2.64 10.65
C GLN A 48 1.54 -3.90 11.39
N ARG A 49 1.15 -5.09 10.92
CA ARG A 49 1.43 -6.38 11.56
C ARG A 49 2.89 -6.82 11.41
N VAL A 50 3.47 -6.72 10.21
CA VAL A 50 4.84 -7.18 9.90
C VAL A 50 5.88 -6.05 9.91
N GLY A 51 5.48 -4.80 10.14
CA GLY A 51 6.39 -3.66 10.18
C GLY A 51 7.01 -3.36 8.82
N ALA A 52 6.21 -2.85 7.87
CA ALA A 52 6.59 -2.32 6.55
C ALA A 52 7.56 -3.12 5.65
N GLU A 53 7.98 -4.32 6.03
CA GLU A 53 8.61 -5.32 5.17
C GLU A 53 7.57 -6.28 4.60
N VAL A 54 6.41 -5.76 4.19
CA VAL A 54 5.41 -6.58 3.49
C VAL A 54 6.01 -6.97 2.14
N LYS A 55 6.64 -8.14 2.05
CA LYS A 55 6.96 -8.76 0.76
C LYS A 55 5.67 -8.81 -0.08
N PRO A 56 5.76 -8.59 -1.39
CA PRO A 56 4.58 -8.59 -2.25
C PRO A 56 3.83 -9.91 -2.02
N LEU A 57 2.56 -9.84 -1.63
CA LEU A 57 1.62 -10.88 -2.02
C LEU A 57 1.71 -10.91 -3.53
N ASP A 58 2.18 -12.02 -4.04
CA ASP A 58 2.58 -12.26 -5.42
C ASP A 58 1.74 -11.45 -6.39
N ALA A 59 2.42 -10.77 -7.32
CA ALA A 59 1.82 -10.00 -8.41
C ALA A 59 1.04 -10.92 -9.37
N GLN A 60 0.00 -11.59 -8.89
CA GLN A 60 -0.99 -12.25 -9.70
C GLN A 60 -2.08 -11.23 -10.01
N GLY A 61 -1.97 -10.60 -11.18
CA GLY A 61 -3.13 -9.94 -11.81
C GLY A 61 -2.91 -8.53 -12.32
N LEU A 62 -1.88 -8.33 -13.15
CA LEU A 62 -1.94 -7.42 -14.29
C LEU A 62 -1.27 -8.12 -15.49
N LYS A 63 -1.98 -9.10 -16.04
CA LYS A 63 -2.08 -9.29 -17.49
C LYS A 63 -3.40 -8.68 -17.93
#